data_AF-A0A1C7NK52-F1
#
_entry.id   AF-A0A1C7NK52-F1
#
_cell.length_a   1.000
_cell.length_b   1.000
_cell.length_c   1.000
_cell.angle_alpha   90.00
_cell.angle_beta   90.00
_cell.angle_gamma   90.00
#
_symmetry.space_group_name_H-M   'P 1'
#
loop_
_entity.id
_entity.type
_entity.pdbx_description
1 polymer ?
#
loop_
_entity_poly.entity_id
_entity_poly.type
_entity_poly.pdbx_seq_one_letter_code
_entity_poly.pdbx_strand_id
1 'polypeptide(L)'
;MTDIPHHLADQLLQLKSDQDIQDVLSDQQECLNIYEESQKKLEAFNKFSQIRYQHVHKHFEAHTKLLVEVKNDLNSVFSKIRKIKSQLASQYPNEMEAALKKHSPPVVPEEPSFVQEARMEQLGIYSRNLFSTFKT
;
A
#
# COMPACT_ATOMS: atom_id res chain seq x y z
N MET A 1 -75.80 27.71 -19.31
CA MET A 1 -74.40 27.27 -19.48
C MET A 1 -73.54 28.49 -19.27
N THR A 2 -72.95 28.63 -18.09
CA THR A 2 -72.11 29.75 -17.71
C THR A 2 -70.70 29.51 -18.24
N ASP A 3 -70.30 30.26 -19.26
CA ASP A 3 -68.91 30.30 -19.71
C ASP A 3 -68.06 30.86 -18.58
N ILE A 4 -67.19 30.03 -18.04
CA ILE A 4 -66.12 30.46 -17.14
C ILE A 4 -65.24 31.40 -17.99
N PRO A 5 -64.97 32.64 -17.55
CA PRO A 5 -64.21 33.59 -18.35
C PRO A 5 -62.83 33.01 -18.68
N HIS A 6 -62.57 32.70 -19.95
CA HIS A 6 -61.34 32.04 -20.42
C HIS A 6 -60.05 32.70 -19.90
N HIS A 7 -60.05 34.02 -19.69
CA HIS A 7 -58.90 34.74 -19.13
C HIS A 7 -58.49 34.27 -17.72
N LEU A 8 -59.43 33.75 -16.93
CA LEU A 8 -59.22 33.35 -15.54
C LEU A 8 -58.72 31.91 -15.49
N ALA A 9 -59.20 31.08 -16.43
CA ALA A 9 -58.64 29.75 -16.69
C ALA A 9 -57.21 29.84 -17.24
N ASP A 10 -56.94 30.77 -18.16
CA ASP A 10 -55.61 31.01 -18.72
C ASP A 10 -54.65 31.61 -17.67
N GLN A 11 -55.12 32.54 -16.85
CA GLN A 11 -54.34 33.08 -15.72
C GLN A 11 -54.05 32.02 -14.66
N LEU A 12 -55.00 31.13 -14.35
CA LEU A 12 -54.79 30.00 -13.43
C LEU A 12 -53.86 28.93 -14.02
N LEU A 13 -53.90 28.71 -15.34
CA LEU A 13 -52.96 27.83 -16.05
C LEU A 13 -51.54 28.41 -16.10
N GLN A 14 -51.39 29.73 -16.27
CA GLN A 14 -50.10 30.42 -16.23
C GLN A 14 -49.51 30.50 -14.81
N LEU A 15 -50.33 30.81 -13.80
CA LEU A 15 -49.92 30.84 -12.39
C LEU A 15 -49.46 29.47 -11.86
N LYS A 16 -50.03 28.37 -12.38
CA LYS A 16 -49.62 27.01 -12.05
C LYS A 16 -48.32 26.58 -12.74
N SER A 17 -47.90 27.28 -13.79
CA SER A 17 -46.69 26.95 -14.56
C SER A 17 -45.47 27.73 -14.06
N ASP A 18 -45.61 29.01 -13.77
CA ASP A 18 -44.45 29.87 -13.51
C ASP A 18 -43.84 29.65 -12.12
N GLN A 19 -44.65 29.39 -11.09
CA GLN A 19 -44.13 29.08 -9.75
C GLN A 19 -43.41 27.74 -9.73
N ASP A 20 -44.00 26.70 -10.32
CA ASP A 20 -43.38 25.37 -10.42
C ASP A 20 -42.05 25.43 -11.20
N ILE A 21 -41.97 26.27 -12.25
CA ILE A 21 -40.72 26.52 -12.99
C ILE A 21 -39.68 27.22 -12.10
N GLN A 22 -40.08 28.23 -11.31
CA GLN A 22 -39.16 28.91 -10.40
C GLN A 22 -38.63 27.97 -9.30
N ASP A 23 -39.49 27.12 -8.76
CA ASP A 23 -39.11 26.13 -7.75
C ASP A 23 -38.12 25.11 -8.33
N VAL A 24 -38.39 24.60 -9.53
CA VAL A 24 -37.46 23.70 -10.24
C VAL A 24 -36.12 24.37 -10.55
N LEU A 25 -36.11 25.65 -10.94
CA LEU A 25 -34.88 26.41 -11.16
C LEU A 25 -34.08 26.60 -9.87
N SER A 26 -34.77 26.87 -8.75
CA SER A 26 -34.14 26.96 -7.43
C SER A 26 -33.51 25.64 -7.02
N ASP A 27 -34.25 24.53 -7.14
CA ASP A 27 -33.77 23.18 -6.81
C ASP A 27 -32.56 22.78 -7.68
N GLN A 28 -32.60 23.12 -8.98
CA GLN A 28 -31.48 22.85 -9.88
C GLN A 28 -30.25 23.67 -9.51
N GLN A 29 -30.41 24.93 -9.11
CA GLN A 29 -29.30 25.76 -8.67
C GLN A 29 -28.69 25.25 -7.35
N GLU A 30 -29.51 24.81 -6.41
CA GLU A 30 -29.04 24.18 -5.17
C GLU A 30 -28.27 22.89 -5.48
N CYS A 31 -28.84 22.04 -6.33
CA CYS A 31 -28.21 20.80 -6.76
C CYS A 31 -26.85 21.06 -7.44
N LEU A 32 -26.79 22.06 -8.32
CA LEU A 32 -25.53 22.48 -8.96
C LEU A 32 -24.50 22.93 -7.93
N ASN A 33 -24.88 23.77 -6.97
CA ASN A 33 -23.97 24.23 -5.91
C ASN A 33 -23.42 23.04 -5.09
N ILE A 34 -24.28 22.08 -4.75
CA ILE A 34 -23.88 20.86 -4.03
C ILE A 34 -22.89 20.03 -4.87
N TYR A 35 -23.14 19.90 -6.18
CA TYR A 35 -22.23 19.21 -7.10
C TYR A 35 -20.85 19.89 -7.16
N GLU A 36 -20.82 21.21 -7.31
CA GLU A 36 -19.56 21.97 -7.36
C GLU A 36 -18.77 21.87 -6.05
N GLU A 37 -19.45 21.98 -4.91
CA GLU A 37 -18.80 21.79 -3.59
C GLU A 37 -18.25 20.37 -3.41
N SER A 38 -19.03 19.36 -3.81
CA SER A 38 -18.63 17.95 -3.73
C SER A 38 -17.42 17.68 -4.61
N GLN A 39 -17.44 18.18 -5.85
CA GLN A 39 -16.32 18.05 -6.78
C GLN A 39 -15.05 18.70 -6.19
N LYS A 40 -15.15 19.92 -5.65
CA LYS A 40 -14.01 20.61 -5.04
C LYS A 40 -13.44 19.84 -3.84
N LYS A 41 -14.30 19.27 -2.99
CA LYS A 41 -13.88 18.44 -1.85
C LYS A 41 -13.18 17.16 -2.34
N LEU A 42 -13.70 16.53 -3.39
CA LEU A 42 -13.11 15.32 -3.96
C LEU A 42 -11.74 15.59 -4.61
N GLU A 43 -11.62 16.69 -5.36
CA GLU A 43 -10.34 17.12 -5.94
C GLU A 43 -9.30 17.41 -4.84
N ALA A 44 -9.71 18.12 -3.78
CA ALA A 44 -8.84 18.40 -2.64
C ALA A 44 -8.42 17.09 -1.91
N PHE A 45 -9.36 16.16 -1.72
CA PHE A 45 -9.09 14.87 -1.12
C PHE A 45 -8.11 14.04 -1.96
N ASN A 46 -8.32 13.97 -3.28
CA ASN A 46 -7.44 13.24 -4.20
C ASN A 46 -6.02 13.82 -4.19
N LYS A 47 -5.89 15.15 -4.18
CA LYS A 47 -4.58 15.80 -4.06
C LYS A 47 -3.91 15.48 -2.72
N PHE A 48 -4.65 15.56 -1.63
CA PHE A 48 -4.13 15.28 -0.30
C PHE A 48 -3.70 13.81 -0.14
N SER A 49 -4.54 12.88 -0.60
CA SER A 49 -4.27 11.44 -0.53
C SER A 49 -3.06 11.06 -1.40
N GLN A 50 -2.93 11.66 -2.58
CA GLN A 50 -1.75 11.48 -3.44
C GLN A 50 -0.46 11.94 -2.75
N ILE A 51 -0.44 13.15 -2.17
CA ILE A 51 0.73 13.67 -1.46
C ILE A 51 1.08 12.76 -0.28
N ARG A 52 0.08 12.33 0.50
CA ARG A 52 0.28 11.43 1.64
C ARG A 52 0.86 10.09 1.20
N TYR A 53 0.32 9.52 0.12
CA TYR A 53 0.81 8.28 -0.45
C TYR A 53 2.26 8.41 -0.91
N GLN A 54 2.60 9.43 -1.70
CA GLN A 54 3.96 9.65 -2.19
C GLN A 54 4.98 9.78 -1.05
N HIS A 55 4.62 10.49 0.02
CA HIS A 55 5.48 10.62 1.19
C HIS A 55 5.73 9.26 1.86
N VAL A 56 4.68 8.52 2.19
CA VAL A 56 4.80 7.21 2.86
C VAL A 56 5.51 6.19 1.96
N HIS A 57 5.17 6.17 0.66
CA HIS A 57 5.76 5.27 -0.32
C HIS A 57 7.27 5.47 -0.42
N LYS A 58 7.74 6.72 -0.49
CA LYS A 58 9.18 7.03 -0.51
C LYS A 58 9.90 6.49 0.73
N HIS A 59 9.31 6.62 1.91
CA HIS A 59 9.89 6.07 3.14
C HIS A 59 9.90 4.54 3.13
N PHE A 60 8.80 3.93 2.67
CA PHE A 60 8.70 2.48 2.54
C PHE A 60 9.75 1.90 1.59
N GLU A 61 9.92 2.48 0.41
CA GLU A 61 10.96 2.09 -0.56
C GLU A 61 12.37 2.23 0.04
N ALA A 62 12.66 3.35 0.71
CA ALA A 62 13.95 3.55 1.35
C ALA A 62 14.25 2.52 2.45
N HIS A 63 13.26 2.23 3.30
CA HIS A 63 13.43 1.25 4.39
C HIS A 63 13.57 -0.18 3.88
N THR A 64 12.78 -0.57 2.88
CA THR A 64 12.89 -1.89 2.26
C THR A 64 14.21 -2.08 1.54
N LYS A 65 14.71 -1.04 0.85
CA LYS A 65 16.05 -1.06 0.25
C LYS A 65 17.15 -1.25 1.30
N LEU A 66 17.12 -0.48 2.38
CA LEU A 66 18.09 -0.60 3.48
C LEU A 66 18.07 -2.02 4.10
N LEU A 67 16.90 -2.62 4.26
CA LEU A 67 16.79 -3.99 4.79
C LEU A 67 17.51 -5.01 3.88
N VAL A 68 17.41 -4.84 2.57
CA VAL A 68 18.12 -5.70 1.60
C VAL A 68 19.63 -5.49 1.68
N GLU A 69 20.09 -4.24 1.82
CA GLU A 69 21.51 -3.92 1.98
C GLU A 69 22.09 -4.56 3.24
N VAL A 70 21.44 -4.38 4.40
CA VAL A 70 21.86 -4.99 5.68
C VAL A 70 21.86 -6.51 5.60
N LYS A 71 20.85 -7.12 4.95
CA LYS A 71 20.83 -8.58 4.70
C LYS A 71 22.07 -9.02 3.90
N ASN A 72 22.44 -8.28 2.86
CA ASN A 72 23.60 -8.60 2.04
C ASN A 72 24.92 -8.46 2.81
N ASP A 73 25.05 -7.40 3.61
CA ASP A 73 26.21 -7.20 4.48
C ASP A 73 26.35 -8.32 5.50
N LEU A 74 25.26 -8.69 6.18
CA LEU A 74 25.24 -9.82 7.09
C LEU A 74 25.63 -11.12 6.39
N ASN A 75 25.10 -11.39 5.18
CA ASN A 75 25.49 -12.56 4.40
C ASN A 75 26.98 -12.58 4.09
N SER A 76 27.57 -11.43 3.73
CA SER A 76 29.00 -11.28 3.48
C SER A 76 29.83 -11.57 4.73
N VAL A 77 29.45 -10.99 5.87
CA VAL A 77 30.11 -11.22 7.17
C VAL A 77 30.03 -12.69 7.57
N PHE A 78 28.83 -13.29 7.53
CA PHE A 78 28.66 -14.71 7.88
C PHE A 78 29.40 -15.63 6.92
N SER A 79 29.46 -15.31 5.62
CA SER A 79 30.24 -16.07 4.64
C SER A 79 31.73 -16.06 4.98
N LYS A 80 32.30 -14.89 5.32
CA LYS A 80 33.70 -14.76 5.75
C LYS A 80 33.96 -15.54 7.05
N ILE A 81 33.08 -15.43 8.04
CA ILE A 81 33.20 -16.18 9.31
C ILE A 81 33.18 -17.69 9.05
N ARG A 82 32.28 -18.19 8.20
CA ARG A 82 32.22 -19.62 7.85
C ARG A 82 33.52 -20.08 7.17
N LYS A 83 34.07 -19.29 6.25
CA LYS A 83 35.34 -19.60 5.60
C LYS A 83 36.49 -19.69 6.62
N ILE A 84 36.61 -18.70 7.51
CA ILE A 84 37.65 -18.69 8.55
C ILE A 84 37.49 -19.90 9.49
N LYS A 85 36.27 -20.19 9.94
CA LYS A 85 35.99 -21.38 10.78
C LYS A 85 36.37 -22.68 10.07
N SER A 86 36.05 -22.80 8.78
CA SER A 86 36.40 -23.98 7.98
C SER A 86 37.92 -24.13 7.81
N GLN A 87 38.64 -23.03 7.58
CA GLN A 87 40.10 -23.03 7.51
C GLN A 87 40.73 -23.44 8.84
N LEU A 88 40.25 -22.87 9.96
CA LEU A 88 40.75 -23.20 11.29
C LEU A 88 40.49 -24.66 11.65
N ALA A 89 39.29 -25.18 11.36
CA ALA A 89 38.97 -26.58 11.58
C ALA A 89 39.85 -27.54 10.74
N SER A 90 40.26 -27.12 9.54
CA SER A 90 41.12 -27.93 8.67
C SER A 90 42.60 -27.87 9.06
N GLN A 91 43.11 -26.72 9.50
CA GLN A 91 44.53 -26.52 9.78
C GLN A 91 44.90 -26.75 11.25
N TYR A 92 43.96 -26.50 12.17
CA TYR A 92 44.17 -26.51 13.62
C TYR A 92 42.96 -27.15 14.35
N PRO A 93 42.72 -28.46 14.15
CA PRO A 93 41.52 -29.12 14.66
C PRO A 93 41.43 -29.15 16.19
N ASN A 94 42.57 -29.34 16.87
CA ASN A 94 42.63 -29.47 18.33
C ASN A 94 42.33 -28.12 19.02
N GLU A 95 42.89 -27.04 18.49
CA GLU A 95 42.68 -25.67 18.95
C GLU A 95 41.25 -25.22 18.69
N MET A 96 40.68 -25.60 17.54
CA MET A 96 39.27 -25.35 17.22
C MET A 96 38.33 -26.08 18.20
N GLU A 97 38.61 -27.34 18.53
CA GLU A 97 37.81 -28.10 19.50
C GLU A 97 37.88 -27.48 20.91
N ALA A 98 39.07 -27.06 21.34
CA ALA A 98 39.25 -26.36 22.62
C ALA A 98 38.49 -25.02 22.66
N ALA A 99 38.51 -24.27 21.55
CA ALA A 99 37.76 -23.03 21.42
C ALA A 99 36.24 -23.24 21.45
N LEU A 100 35.73 -24.28 20.78
CA LEU A 100 34.31 -24.64 20.80
C LEU A 100 33.82 -25.09 22.18
N LYS A 101 34.66 -25.82 22.94
CA LYS A 101 34.36 -26.18 24.34
C LYS A 101 34.28 -24.96 25.26
N LYS A 102 35.13 -23.96 25.02
CA LYS A 102 35.14 -22.70 25.78
C LYS A 102 34.02 -21.74 25.37
N HIS A 103 33.64 -21.77 24.10
CA HIS A 103 32.65 -20.88 23.49
C HIS A 103 31.63 -21.69 22.70
N SER A 104 30.70 -22.31 23.42
CA SER A 104 29.60 -23.06 22.83
C SER A 104 28.76 -22.16 21.91
N PRO A 105 28.40 -22.61 20.70
CA PRO A 105 27.46 -21.86 19.86
C PRO A 105 26.15 -21.60 20.61
N PRO A 106 25.51 -20.43 20.40
CA PRO A 106 24.18 -20.18 20.96
C PRO A 106 23.22 -21.28 20.51
N VAL A 107 22.46 -21.83 21.45
CA VAL A 107 21.35 -22.74 21.11
C VAL A 107 20.31 -21.90 20.38
N VAL A 108 20.24 -22.05 19.05
CA VAL A 108 19.16 -21.47 18.27
C VAL A 108 17.95 -22.38 18.49
N PRO A 109 16.83 -21.87 19.06
CA PRO A 109 15.60 -22.65 19.13
C PRO A 109 15.25 -23.15 17.73
N GLU A 110 14.89 -24.43 17.60
CA GLU A 110 14.40 -24.93 16.31
C GLU A 110 13.23 -24.05 15.87
N GLU A 111 13.38 -23.42 14.70
CA GLU A 111 12.29 -22.66 14.09
C GLU A 111 11.10 -23.62 13.95
N PRO A 112 9.93 -23.31 14.52
CA PRO A 112 8.78 -24.20 14.42
C PRO A 112 8.43 -24.44 12.95
N SER A 113 7.94 -25.64 12.62
CA SER A 113 7.78 -26.12 11.23
C SER A 113 7.10 -25.13 10.30
N PHE A 114 6.12 -24.37 10.78
CA PHE A 114 5.42 -23.35 10.01
C PHE A 114 6.33 -22.20 9.52
N VAL A 115 7.36 -21.84 10.29
CA VAL A 115 8.35 -20.81 9.90
C VAL A 115 9.27 -21.35 8.81
N GLN A 116 9.64 -22.63 8.89
CA GLN A 116 10.44 -23.29 7.85
C GLN A 116 9.65 -23.46 6.55
N GLU A 117 8.38 -23.86 6.63
CA GLU A 117 7.47 -23.94 5.48
C GLU A 117 7.30 -22.58 4.81
N ALA A 118 7.01 -21.53 5.59
CA ALA A 118 6.90 -20.16 5.08
C ALA A 118 8.20 -19.68 4.42
N ARG A 119 9.37 -20.05 4.95
CA ARG A 119 10.67 -19.72 4.37
C ARG A 119 10.91 -20.44 3.04
N MET A 120 10.53 -21.72 2.95
CA MET A 120 10.64 -22.51 1.72
C MET A 120 9.68 -21.99 0.64
N GLU A 121 8.47 -21.60 1.04
CA GLU A 121 7.48 -20.99 0.15
C GLU A 121 7.95 -19.62 -0.35
N GLN A 122 8.48 -18.77 0.54
CA GLN A 122 9.09 -17.48 0.19
C GLN A 122 10.25 -17.62 -0.79
N LEU A 123 11.13 -18.62 -0.62
CA LEU A 123 12.22 -18.91 -1.55
C LEU A 123 11.69 -19.37 -2.94
N GLY A 124 10.61 -20.15 -2.95
CA GLY A 124 9.92 -20.55 -4.19
C GLY A 124 9.25 -19.38 -4.91
N ILE A 125 8.64 -18.45 -4.18
CA ILE A 125 8.00 -17.24 -4.72
C ILE A 125 9.04 -16.25 -5.26
N TYR A 126 10.15 -16.03 -4.54
CA TYR A 126 11.23 -15.14 -4.99
C TYR A 126 11.86 -15.64 -6.30
N SER A 127 11.99 -16.95 -6.46
CA SER A 127 12.49 -17.57 -7.69
C SER A 127 11.54 -17.38 -8.88
N ARG A 128 10.22 -17.38 -8.66
CA ARG A 128 9.21 -17.15 -9.71
C ARG A 128 9.13 -15.68 -10.13
N ASN A 129 9.22 -14.74 -9.19
CA ASN A 129 9.08 -13.31 -9.46
C ASN A 129 10.32 -12.66 -10.10
N LEU A 130 11.51 -13.26 -9.96
CA LEU A 130 12.71 -12.79 -10.66
C LEU A 130 12.60 -12.97 -12.20
N PHE A 131 11.84 -13.97 -12.66
CA PHE A 131 11.63 -14.22 -14.10
C PHE A 131 10.52 -13.35 -14.71
N SER A 132 9.57 -12.83 -13.92
CA SER A 132 8.50 -11.96 -14.42
C SER A 132 8.91 -10.49 -14.51
N THR A 133 9.86 -10.04 -13.69
CA THR A 133 10.33 -8.65 -13.64
C THR A 133 11.32 -8.27 -14.75
N PHE A 134 11.81 -9.23 -15.56
CA PHE A 134 12.68 -9.00 -16.73
C PHE A 134 11.96 -9.10 -18.08
N LYS A 135 10.62 -9.18 -18.08
CA LYS A 135 9.80 -9.28 -19.29
C LYS A 135 8.79 -8.13 -19.34
N THR A 136 9.27 -6.91 -19.48
CA THR A 136 8.51 -5.74 -19.95
C THR A 136 9.49 -4.82 -20.65
#